data_AF-A0A8C5WH08-F1
#
_entry.id   AF-A0A8C5WH08-F1
#
_cell.length_a   1.000
_cell.length_b   1.000
_cell.length_c   1.000
_cell.angle_alpha   90.00
_cell.angle_beta   90.00
_cell.angle_gamma   90.00
#
_symmetry.space_group_name_H-M   'P 1'
#
loop_
_entity.id
_entity.type
_entity.pdbx_description
1 polymer ?
#
loop_
_entity_poly.entity_id
_entity_poly.type
_entity_poly.pdbx_seq_one_letter_code
_entity_poly.pdbx_strand_id
1 'polypeptide(L)'
;MIMTPSLCAPCVRCIGTGSDFFHEERWRRCCLIPEVEFADNLDWIMDSASLDSRTPEVVRRHLGAPVGAALHGVGAPGVSDRLPGPTMKLISKELEKDNMGQVTLVPEEAEDMWHTYNLLQIGDSLRASTIRKVQTESVTGSVGSSRVRTTLTISVETIDFDSQACQLRVKGINIQENQYVKMGAYHTIELELNRKFTLAKKQWDSIVLERIEQACDPAFSADVAAVVMQEGLAHICLVTPSMTLLRTKIETNIPRKRRGNCSQHEKALEKFYEQVMQGIIRHINFDVVKVVLIASPGFVREQFCEFLFLRAVKQEIKILLENRGKFLQVHSSSGHKYSLAEVLCDPVVTARLADTKAASEIKALGDFYKMLKNEPDRAFYGIKHVEVANEALAVDILLITDELFRHQDVATRSRYVRLVDSVRDNGGTVRIFSSLHVSGEQLNQLTGVAAILRFPVPDLSDEDSSSDDE
;
A
#
# COMPACT_ATOMS: atom_id res chain seq x y z
N MET A 1 24.11 12.13 -62.45
CA MET A 1 25.45 12.76 -62.33
C MET A 1 25.25 14.05 -61.54
N ILE A 2 25.70 14.08 -60.27
CA ILE A 2 26.90 14.82 -59.81
C ILE A 2 26.55 16.32 -59.69
N MET A 3 26.60 17.04 -58.56
CA MET A 3 27.32 16.88 -57.30
C MET A 3 26.76 17.86 -56.24
N THR A 4 26.82 17.48 -54.96
CA THR A 4 26.86 18.35 -53.76
C THR A 4 28.17 19.16 -53.69
N PRO A 5 28.30 20.19 -52.81
CA PRO A 5 28.84 19.99 -51.44
C PRO A 5 28.10 20.81 -50.34
N SER A 6 27.74 20.26 -49.17
CA SER A 6 28.52 20.10 -47.91
C SER A 6 28.90 21.42 -47.21
N LEU A 7 28.24 21.75 -46.08
CA LEU A 7 28.71 21.64 -44.68
C LEU A 7 29.72 22.72 -44.24
N CYS A 8 29.36 23.50 -43.21
CA CYS A 8 30.18 23.81 -42.01
C CYS A 8 29.53 24.89 -41.10
N ALA A 9 29.15 24.52 -39.89
CA ALA A 9 29.29 25.35 -38.67
C ALA A 9 30.68 25.01 -38.06
N PRO A 10 31.34 25.81 -37.16
CA PRO A 10 30.82 26.26 -35.86
C PRO A 10 31.46 27.57 -35.28
N CYS A 11 31.23 27.82 -33.98
CA CYS A 11 31.91 28.76 -33.03
C CYS A 11 31.34 30.19 -32.88
N VAL A 12 31.35 30.88 -31.74
CA VAL A 12 31.57 30.64 -30.29
C VAL A 12 31.08 31.93 -29.56
N ARG A 13 30.54 31.76 -28.33
CA ARG A 13 30.37 32.69 -27.18
C ARG A 13 30.58 34.20 -27.33
N CYS A 14 29.65 34.98 -26.76
CA CYS A 14 29.97 36.14 -25.90
C CYS A 14 29.07 36.16 -24.65
N ILE A 15 29.71 36.40 -23.51
CA ILE A 15 29.17 36.58 -22.16
C ILE A 15 28.88 38.07 -21.96
N GLY A 16 27.83 38.42 -21.22
CA GLY A 16 27.54 39.79 -20.82
C GLY A 16 26.50 39.86 -19.71
N THR A 17 26.99 39.96 -18.48
CA THR A 17 26.30 40.29 -17.22
C THR A 17 25.72 41.70 -17.22
N GLY A 18 24.64 41.95 -16.47
CA GLY A 18 24.28 43.32 -16.05
C GLY A 18 22.80 43.50 -15.72
N SER A 19 22.55 43.85 -14.47
CA SER A 19 21.29 44.07 -13.78
C SER A 19 20.62 45.41 -14.11
N ASP A 20 19.34 45.49 -13.71
CA ASP A 20 18.65 46.65 -13.10
C ASP A 20 17.46 47.30 -13.85
N PHE A 21 16.29 47.05 -13.24
CA PHE A 21 15.27 48.00 -12.77
C PHE A 21 14.37 48.85 -13.71
N PHE A 22 13.11 48.88 -13.26
CA PHE A 22 12.03 49.88 -13.40
C PHE A 22 11.14 49.93 -14.67
N HIS A 23 9.90 49.49 -14.43
CA HIS A 23 8.62 50.19 -14.63
C HIS A 23 8.00 50.39 -16.04
N GLU A 24 6.69 50.06 -16.03
CA GLU A 24 5.58 50.83 -16.61
C GLU A 24 5.13 50.57 -18.06
N GLU A 25 3.94 49.98 -18.10
CA GLU A 25 2.85 50.19 -19.06
C GLU A 25 2.99 49.84 -20.55
N ARG A 26 1.80 49.48 -21.08
CA ARG A 26 1.31 49.75 -22.45
C ARG A 26 1.53 48.64 -23.50
N TRP A 27 0.50 47.81 -23.74
CA TRP A 27 -0.54 48.01 -24.79
C TRP A 27 -1.39 46.75 -24.99
N ARG A 28 -2.71 46.90 -24.78
CA ARG A 28 -3.79 46.09 -25.34
C ARG A 28 -4.03 46.47 -26.81
N ARG A 29 -4.34 45.48 -27.66
CA ARG A 29 -5.19 45.48 -28.89
C ARG A 29 -4.72 44.29 -29.76
N CYS A 30 -5.50 43.38 -30.33
CA CYS A 30 -6.90 43.30 -30.80
C CYS A 30 -7.40 41.86 -30.47
N CYS A 31 -8.68 41.49 -30.38
CA CYS A 31 -9.76 41.69 -31.33
C CYS A 31 -11.12 41.62 -30.64
N LEU A 32 -12.05 42.39 -31.19
CA LEU A 32 -13.43 42.55 -30.80
C LEU A 32 -14.30 41.34 -31.07
N ILE A 33 -15.27 41.18 -30.17
CA ILE A 33 -16.53 40.44 -30.25
C ILE A 33 -17.43 41.03 -31.36
N PRO A 34 -18.43 40.29 -31.86
CA PRO A 34 -19.78 40.80 -31.65
C PRO A 34 -20.76 39.73 -31.13
N GLU A 35 -21.48 40.11 -30.07
CA GLU A 35 -22.70 39.52 -29.56
C GLU A 35 -23.85 39.90 -30.51
N VAL A 36 -24.79 38.97 -30.71
CA VAL A 36 -26.19 39.30 -31.02
C VAL A 36 -27.09 38.36 -30.23
N GLU A 37 -28.03 38.99 -29.54
CA GLU A 37 -29.07 38.50 -28.63
C GLU A 37 -30.05 37.50 -29.28
N PHE A 38 -30.66 36.65 -28.45
CA PHE A 38 -32.07 36.29 -28.62
C PHE A 38 -32.73 36.01 -27.26
N ALA A 39 -33.90 36.65 -27.10
CA ALA A 39 -34.70 36.73 -25.90
C ALA A 39 -35.66 35.55 -25.69
N ASP A 40 -36.23 35.54 -24.48
CA ASP A 40 -37.24 34.66 -23.90
C ASP A 40 -38.49 34.38 -24.76
N ASN A 41 -39.08 33.20 -24.54
CA ASN A 41 -40.54 33.04 -24.52
C ASN A 41 -40.95 31.83 -23.67
N LEU A 42 -41.74 32.12 -22.63
CA LEU A 42 -42.59 31.24 -21.84
C LEU A 42 -43.95 31.06 -22.55
N ASP A 43 -44.53 29.85 -22.51
CA ASP A 43 -45.89 29.56 -21.99
C ASP A 43 -46.48 28.26 -22.57
N TRP A 44 -47.45 27.72 -21.80
CA TRP A 44 -48.38 26.59 -21.99
C TRP A 44 -47.97 25.29 -21.25
N ILE A 45 -48.74 24.67 -20.34
CA ILE A 45 -50.07 24.86 -19.75
C ILE A 45 -50.10 24.12 -18.39
N MET A 46 -50.90 24.64 -17.45
CA MET A 46 -51.27 24.11 -16.12
C MET A 46 -52.29 22.95 -16.15
N ASP A 47 -52.54 22.43 -14.93
CA ASP A 47 -53.72 21.71 -14.41
C ASP A 47 -53.62 20.19 -14.30
N SER A 48 -53.41 19.61 -13.09
CA SER A 48 -54.20 19.63 -11.83
C SER A 48 -55.27 18.52 -11.78
N ALA A 49 -55.21 17.68 -10.75
CA ALA A 49 -56.34 17.18 -9.95
C ALA A 49 -55.94 15.97 -9.09
N SER A 50 -55.90 16.22 -7.79
CA SER A 50 -56.21 15.26 -6.72
C SER A 50 -57.57 14.60 -6.92
N LEU A 51 -57.75 13.35 -6.46
CA LEU A 51 -58.94 12.96 -5.67
C LEU A 51 -58.82 11.56 -5.07
N ASP A 52 -59.61 11.42 -4.02
CA ASP A 52 -59.49 10.57 -2.86
C ASP A 52 -60.54 9.44 -2.89
N SER A 53 -60.35 8.44 -2.02
CA SER A 53 -61.35 7.51 -1.48
C SER A 53 -61.94 6.39 -2.36
N ARG A 54 -61.84 5.14 -1.87
CA ARG A 54 -62.96 4.29 -1.37
C ARG A 54 -62.58 2.80 -1.32
N THR A 55 -62.71 2.22 -0.12
CA THR A 55 -62.95 0.79 0.13
C THR A 55 -64.38 0.41 -0.31
N PRO A 56 -64.77 -0.88 -0.45
CA PRO A 56 -65.12 -1.71 0.71
C PRO A 56 -64.84 -3.23 0.61
N GLU A 57 -65.01 -3.88 1.77
CA GLU A 57 -65.00 -5.30 2.10
C GLU A 57 -65.89 -6.21 1.24
N VAL A 58 -65.67 -7.54 1.33
CA VAL A 58 -66.64 -8.68 1.33
C VAL A 58 -65.81 -9.97 1.08
N VAL A 59 -65.94 -11.14 1.74
CA VAL A 59 -66.70 -11.64 2.89
C VAL A 59 -66.35 -13.14 3.07
N ARG A 60 -66.31 -13.60 4.33
CA ARG A 60 -66.69 -14.95 4.85
C ARG A 60 -65.84 -16.22 4.59
N ARG A 61 -65.40 -16.82 5.72
CA ARG A 61 -65.82 -18.14 6.30
C ARG A 61 -65.00 -19.33 5.77
N HIS A 62 -64.63 -20.39 6.50
CA HIS A 62 -65.07 -20.99 7.76
C HIS A 62 -63.98 -21.98 8.25
N LEU A 63 -63.87 -22.12 9.57
CA LEU A 63 -63.73 -23.37 10.35
C LEU A 63 -62.66 -24.42 9.96
N GLY A 64 -61.84 -24.80 10.95
CA GLY A 64 -61.46 -26.21 11.16
C GLY A 64 -59.96 -26.50 11.23
N ALA A 65 -59.38 -26.43 12.43
CA ALA A 65 -58.40 -27.44 12.86
C ALA A 65 -59.18 -28.68 13.36
N PRO A 66 -58.63 -29.91 13.45
CA PRO A 66 -57.22 -30.23 13.64
C PRO A 66 -56.73 -31.53 12.93
N VAL A 67 -55.53 -31.99 13.33
CA VAL A 67 -54.95 -33.35 13.26
C VAL A 67 -53.87 -33.60 12.17
N GLY A 68 -52.61 -33.48 12.63
CA GLY A 68 -51.56 -34.50 12.54
C GLY A 68 -51.21 -35.13 11.19
N ALA A 69 -50.04 -34.76 10.66
CA ALA A 69 -49.16 -35.68 9.94
C ALA A 69 -47.72 -35.17 9.95
N ALA A 70 -46.83 -35.99 10.50
CA ALA A 70 -45.38 -35.81 10.43
C ALA A 70 -44.93 -35.88 8.96
N LEU A 71 -44.18 -34.88 8.51
CA LEU A 71 -43.42 -34.94 7.26
C LEU A 71 -42.03 -34.37 7.49
N HIS A 72 -41.05 -35.20 7.13
CA HIS A 72 -39.63 -34.91 7.13
C HIS A 72 -39.30 -33.59 6.43
N GLY A 73 -38.83 -32.62 7.22
CA GLY A 73 -38.11 -31.46 6.70
C GLY A 73 -36.67 -31.85 6.42
N VAL A 74 -36.35 -32.05 5.15
CA VAL A 74 -34.98 -32.11 4.64
C VAL A 74 -34.35 -30.75 4.92
N GLY A 75 -33.40 -30.70 5.86
CA GLY A 75 -32.63 -29.52 6.15
C GLY A 75 -31.89 -29.05 4.91
N ALA A 76 -32.07 -27.78 4.56
CA ALA A 76 -31.23 -27.09 3.59
C ALA A 76 -29.76 -27.17 4.05
N PRO A 77 -28.79 -27.41 3.15
CA PRO A 77 -27.40 -27.49 3.53
C PRO A 77 -26.96 -26.11 4.02
N GLY A 78 -26.40 -26.09 5.22
CA GLY A 78 -25.84 -24.91 5.85
C GLY A 78 -24.87 -24.20 4.92
N VAL A 79 -24.99 -22.88 4.94
CA VAL A 79 -23.97 -21.94 4.48
C VAL A 79 -22.64 -22.43 5.04
N SER A 80 -21.73 -22.86 4.16
CA SER A 80 -20.38 -23.22 4.55
C SER A 80 -19.75 -22.02 5.23
N ASP A 81 -19.42 -22.16 6.51
CA ASP A 81 -18.49 -21.27 7.20
C ASP A 81 -17.23 -21.18 6.34
N ARG A 82 -17.08 -20.06 5.63
CA ARG A 82 -15.81 -19.71 5.00
C ARG A 82 -14.88 -19.42 6.16
N LEU A 83 -13.99 -20.37 6.43
CA LEU A 83 -12.89 -20.17 7.36
C LEU A 83 -12.18 -18.86 6.98
N PRO A 84 -11.97 -17.92 7.91
CA PRO A 84 -11.15 -16.75 7.63
C PRO A 84 -9.77 -17.24 7.15
N GLY A 85 -9.23 -16.58 6.13
CA GLY A 85 -7.93 -16.92 5.55
C GLY A 85 -6.81 -16.98 6.60
N PRO A 86 -5.68 -17.61 6.28
CA PRO A 86 -4.55 -17.69 7.21
C PRO A 86 -4.03 -16.29 7.53
N THR A 87 -3.93 -15.96 8.81
CA THR A 87 -3.30 -14.73 9.32
C THR A 87 -2.26 -15.08 10.37
N MET A 88 -1.38 -14.15 10.73
CA MET A 88 -0.41 -14.38 11.80
C MET A 88 -1.12 -14.94 13.04
N LYS A 89 -0.70 -16.11 13.53
CA LYS A 89 -1.29 -16.72 14.72
C LYS A 89 -0.51 -16.39 15.98
N LEU A 90 -1.17 -15.72 16.92
CA LEU A 90 -0.70 -15.55 18.28
C LEU A 90 -0.90 -16.85 19.08
N ILE A 91 0.19 -17.50 19.49
CA ILE A 91 0.15 -18.74 20.29
C ILE A 91 0.06 -18.41 21.78
N SER A 92 0.96 -17.54 22.26
CA SER A 92 1.02 -17.18 23.67
C SER A 92 1.50 -15.74 23.83
N LYS A 93 0.96 -15.07 24.84
CA LYS A 93 1.27 -13.70 25.22
C LYS A 93 1.51 -13.68 26.73
N GLU A 94 2.77 -13.63 27.13
CA GLU A 94 3.20 -13.58 28.52
C GLU A 94 3.80 -12.19 28.78
N LEU A 95 2.96 -11.26 29.25
CA LEU A 95 3.38 -9.90 29.60
C LEU A 95 3.32 -9.73 31.11
N GLU A 96 4.42 -9.29 31.71
CA GLU A 96 4.50 -8.89 33.11
C GLU A 96 4.08 -7.42 33.30
N LYS A 97 3.91 -7.00 34.56
CA LYS A 97 3.42 -5.65 34.91
C LYS A 97 4.33 -4.51 34.45
N ASP A 98 5.61 -4.79 34.24
CA ASP A 98 6.61 -3.79 33.85
C ASP A 98 6.77 -3.67 32.31
N ASN A 99 5.79 -4.15 31.54
CA ASN A 99 5.84 -4.22 30.07
C ASN A 99 7.01 -5.06 29.51
N MET A 100 7.64 -5.87 30.36
CA MET A 100 8.55 -6.95 29.96
C MET A 100 7.73 -8.19 29.63
N GLY A 101 8.18 -8.98 28.65
CA GLY A 101 7.47 -10.22 28.36
C GLY A 101 7.91 -10.93 27.10
N GLN A 102 7.28 -12.08 26.87
CA GLN A 102 7.50 -12.93 25.71
C GLN A 102 6.20 -13.16 24.95
N VAL A 103 6.30 -13.13 23.62
CA VAL A 103 5.18 -13.39 22.72
C VAL A 103 5.61 -14.44 21.70
N THR A 104 4.83 -15.51 21.58
CA THR A 104 5.04 -16.56 20.57
C THR A 104 4.05 -16.38 19.42
N LEU A 105 4.59 -16.23 18.21
CA LEU A 105 3.83 -15.96 16.98
C LEU A 105 4.17 -17.02 15.91
N VAL A 106 3.23 -17.28 15.01
CA VAL A 106 3.44 -18.06 13.78
C VAL A 106 3.06 -17.19 12.59
N PRO A 107 4.02 -16.84 11.71
CA PRO A 107 3.73 -16.15 10.47
C PRO A 107 3.21 -17.18 9.46
N GLU A 108 2.01 -16.97 8.91
CA GLU A 108 1.37 -17.87 7.94
C GLU A 108 1.50 -17.33 6.51
N GLU A 109 1.46 -15.99 6.35
CA GLU A 109 1.53 -15.30 5.08
C GLU A 109 2.85 -14.55 4.87
N ALA A 110 3.13 -14.20 3.61
CA ALA A 110 4.31 -13.40 3.26
C ALA A 110 4.29 -12.00 3.90
N GLU A 111 3.10 -11.44 4.15
CA GLU A 111 2.93 -10.14 4.83
C GLU A 111 3.30 -10.21 6.31
N ASP A 112 3.08 -11.34 6.96
CA ASP A 112 3.44 -11.55 8.36
C ASP A 112 4.94 -11.39 8.60
N MET A 113 5.77 -11.65 7.59
CA MET A 113 7.21 -11.40 7.65
C MET A 113 7.54 -9.90 7.73
N TRP A 114 6.77 -9.06 7.04
CA TRP A 114 6.87 -7.61 7.17
C TRP A 114 6.36 -7.12 8.53
N HIS A 115 5.28 -7.70 9.05
CA HIS A 115 4.83 -7.40 10.41
C HIS A 115 5.91 -7.78 11.42
N THR A 116 6.46 -8.99 11.33
CA THR A 116 7.54 -9.47 12.19
C THR A 116 8.79 -8.60 12.11
N TYR A 117 9.16 -8.16 10.91
CA TYR A 117 10.28 -7.25 10.69
C TYR A 117 10.14 -5.96 11.50
N ASN A 118 8.93 -5.39 11.55
CA ASN A 118 8.65 -4.18 12.33
C ASN A 118 8.53 -4.43 13.83
N LEU A 119 8.25 -5.68 14.24
CA LEU A 119 8.21 -6.04 15.66
C LEU A 119 9.61 -6.22 16.24
N LEU A 120 10.58 -6.73 15.47
CA LEU A 120 11.94 -7.01 15.98
C LEU A 120 12.75 -5.73 16.21
N GLN A 121 13.52 -5.69 17.29
CA GLN A 121 14.50 -4.64 17.55
C GLN A 121 15.87 -5.20 17.92
N ILE A 122 16.89 -4.37 17.72
CA ILE A 122 18.26 -4.65 18.15
C ILE A 122 18.29 -4.70 19.68
N GLY A 123 18.91 -5.75 20.22
CA GLY A 123 18.98 -6.00 21.66
C GLY A 123 17.83 -6.82 22.24
N ASP A 124 16.78 -7.12 21.46
CA ASP A 124 15.75 -8.07 21.86
C ASP A 124 16.26 -9.50 21.79
N SER A 125 15.56 -10.41 22.48
CA SER A 125 15.84 -11.84 22.36
C SER A 125 14.84 -12.52 21.43
N LEU A 126 15.35 -13.27 20.45
CA LEU A 126 14.57 -14.05 19.50
C LEU A 126 14.89 -15.54 19.67
N ARG A 127 13.85 -16.36 19.88
CA ARG A 127 13.95 -17.82 19.92
C ARG A 127 13.22 -18.46 18.75
N ALA A 128 13.96 -19.18 17.91
CA ALA A 128 13.39 -19.81 16.72
C ALA A 128 14.19 -21.05 16.29
N SER A 129 13.56 -21.89 15.46
CA SER A 129 14.19 -23.11 14.92
C SER A 129 15.09 -22.77 13.73
N THR A 130 16.34 -23.23 13.77
CA THR A 130 17.29 -23.10 12.65
C THR A 130 17.96 -24.41 12.30
N ILE A 131 18.62 -24.44 11.14
CA ILE A 131 19.43 -25.57 10.70
C ILE A 131 20.90 -25.16 10.77
N ARG A 132 21.70 -25.95 11.48
CA ARG A 132 23.15 -25.74 11.60
C ARG A 132 23.90 -26.95 11.04
N LYS A 133 24.97 -26.69 10.30
CA LYS A 133 25.96 -27.72 9.96
C LYS A 133 26.87 -27.93 11.16
N VAL A 134 26.85 -29.12 11.73
CA VAL A 134 27.69 -29.52 12.86
C VAL A 134 28.80 -30.40 12.32
N GLN A 135 30.04 -30.02 12.60
CA GLN A 135 31.20 -30.88 12.37
C GLN A 135 31.41 -31.71 13.63
N THR A 136 31.48 -33.03 13.43
CA THR A 136 31.69 -33.99 14.52
C THR A 136 32.98 -34.73 14.19
N GLU A 137 33.97 -34.63 15.07
CA GLU A 137 35.20 -35.41 14.95
C GLU A 137 35.01 -36.71 15.71
N SER A 138 35.21 -37.83 15.00
CA SER A 138 35.18 -39.15 15.61
C SER A 138 36.49 -39.40 16.36
N VAL A 139 36.46 -40.30 17.35
CA VAL A 139 37.64 -40.69 18.16
C VAL A 139 38.79 -41.23 17.29
N THR A 140 38.48 -41.70 16.08
CA THR A 140 39.41 -42.16 15.05
C THR A 140 39.99 -41.04 14.16
N GLY A 141 39.71 -39.76 14.45
CA GLY A 141 40.19 -38.60 13.69
C GLY A 141 39.44 -38.32 12.38
N SER A 142 38.38 -39.06 12.07
CA SER A 142 37.54 -38.81 10.89
C SER A 142 36.55 -37.68 11.14
N VAL A 143 36.53 -36.67 10.26
CA VAL A 143 35.63 -35.51 10.34
C VAL A 143 34.34 -35.81 9.57
N GLY A 144 33.22 -35.90 10.29
CA GLY A 144 31.88 -35.99 9.71
C GLY A 144 31.16 -34.64 9.76
N SER A 145 30.33 -34.34 8.75
CA SER A 145 29.45 -33.16 8.80
C SER A 145 27.99 -33.57 8.65
N SER A 146 27.16 -33.17 9.61
CA SER A 146 25.71 -33.41 9.59
C SER A 146 24.96 -32.08 9.69
N ARG A 147 23.76 -32.00 9.10
CA ARG A 147 22.86 -30.84 9.24
C ARG A 147 21.84 -31.17 10.32
N VAL A 148 21.84 -30.43 11.41
CA VAL A 148 20.95 -30.65 12.55
C VAL A 148 20.02 -29.45 12.70
N ARG A 149 18.73 -29.72 12.91
CA ARG A 149 17.75 -28.69 13.26
C ARG A 149 17.76 -28.49 14.77
N THR A 150 17.92 -27.25 15.21
CA THR A 150 18.04 -26.89 16.63
C THR A 150 17.25 -25.61 16.88
N THR A 151 16.73 -25.42 18.10
CA THR A 151 16.14 -24.12 18.47
C THR A 151 17.19 -23.28 19.16
N LEU A 152 17.43 -22.07 18.65
CA LEU A 152 18.40 -21.13 19.21
C LEU A 152 17.69 -19.91 19.76
N THR A 153 18.23 -19.40 20.86
CA THR A 153 17.82 -18.15 21.47
C THR A 153 18.96 -17.16 21.27
N ILE A 154 18.76 -16.18 20.39
CA ILE A 154 19.75 -15.17 20.05
C ILE A 154 19.36 -13.80 20.62
N SER A 155 20.36 -12.99 20.97
CA SER A 155 20.22 -11.54 21.12
C SER A 155 20.39 -10.91 19.74
N VAL A 156 19.37 -10.19 19.28
CA VAL A 156 19.31 -9.61 17.94
C VAL A 156 20.33 -8.48 17.81
N GLU A 157 21.13 -8.50 16.74
CA GLU A 157 22.08 -7.42 16.41
C GLU A 157 21.75 -6.75 15.09
N THR A 158 21.43 -7.54 14.06
CA THR A 158 21.06 -7.01 12.74
C THR A 158 19.82 -7.74 12.23
N ILE A 159 18.97 -7.00 11.53
CA ILE A 159 17.72 -7.48 10.97
C ILE A 159 17.69 -7.08 9.50
N ASP A 160 17.65 -8.08 8.61
CA ASP A 160 17.62 -7.88 7.17
C ASP A 160 16.29 -8.42 6.62
N PHE A 161 15.56 -7.57 5.90
CA PHE A 161 14.29 -7.92 5.27
C PHE A 161 14.40 -7.77 3.75
N ASP A 162 14.11 -8.85 3.03
CA ASP A 162 13.96 -8.84 1.58
C ASP A 162 12.48 -8.67 1.23
N SER A 163 12.11 -7.52 0.67
CA SER A 163 10.73 -7.21 0.29
C SER A 163 10.21 -8.03 -0.89
N GLN A 164 11.08 -8.48 -1.81
CA GLN A 164 10.65 -9.25 -2.98
C GLN A 164 10.46 -10.72 -2.64
N ALA A 165 11.39 -11.29 -1.88
CA ALA A 165 11.31 -12.66 -1.40
C ALA A 165 10.38 -12.81 -0.18
N CYS A 166 10.03 -11.69 0.47
CA CYS A 166 9.33 -11.63 1.75
C CYS A 166 10.02 -12.50 2.81
N GLN A 167 11.36 -12.45 2.85
CA GLN A 167 12.20 -13.23 3.76
C GLN A 167 12.84 -12.34 4.80
N LEU A 168 12.83 -12.81 6.06
CA LEU A 168 13.39 -12.09 7.20
C LEU A 168 14.56 -12.88 7.79
N ARG A 169 15.72 -12.23 7.83
CA ARG A 169 16.96 -12.78 8.38
C ARG A 169 17.34 -11.97 9.61
N VAL A 170 17.59 -12.67 10.71
CA VAL A 170 17.91 -12.06 12.00
C VAL A 170 19.25 -12.60 12.46
N LYS A 171 20.27 -11.75 12.47
CA LYS A 171 21.59 -12.09 12.98
C LYS A 171 21.68 -11.72 14.44
N GLY A 172 22.31 -12.58 15.22
CA GLY A 172 22.52 -12.33 16.63
C GLY A 172 23.50 -13.28 17.28
N ILE A 173 23.71 -13.05 18.58
CA ILE A 173 24.59 -13.85 19.43
C ILE A 173 23.76 -14.83 20.24
N ASN A 174 24.16 -16.11 20.29
CA ASN A 174 23.48 -17.10 21.11
C ASN A 174 23.63 -16.79 22.62
N ILE A 175 22.51 -16.62 23.31
CA ILE A 175 22.45 -16.24 24.73
C ILE A 175 22.05 -17.40 25.66
N GLN A 176 21.67 -18.55 25.13
CA GLN A 176 21.33 -19.75 25.91
C GLN A 176 22.17 -20.94 25.46
N GLU A 177 22.53 -21.81 26.40
CA GLU A 177 23.32 -22.99 26.07
C GLU A 177 22.55 -23.90 25.11
N ASN A 178 23.26 -24.46 24.14
CA ASN A 178 22.69 -25.42 23.20
C ASN A 178 23.73 -26.51 22.92
N GLN A 179 23.25 -27.74 22.73
CA GLN A 179 24.06 -28.92 22.46
C GLN A 179 25.03 -28.73 21.27
N TYR A 180 24.65 -27.93 20.28
CA TYR A 180 25.43 -27.76 19.04
C TYR A 180 26.03 -26.37 18.87
N VAL A 181 25.71 -25.43 19.77
CA VAL A 181 26.09 -24.02 19.64
C VAL A 181 26.61 -23.49 20.97
N LYS A 182 27.87 -23.07 20.97
CA LYS A 182 28.48 -22.43 22.14
C LYS A 182 27.76 -21.13 22.46
N MET A 183 27.69 -20.81 23.75
CA MET A 183 27.31 -19.48 24.24
C MET A 183 28.21 -18.42 23.61
N GLY A 184 27.64 -17.28 23.22
CA GLY A 184 28.39 -16.19 22.59
C GLY A 184 28.70 -16.39 21.10
N ALA A 185 28.32 -17.51 20.49
CA ALA A 185 28.53 -17.73 19.06
C ALA A 185 27.49 -16.98 18.21
N TYR A 186 27.95 -16.36 17.13
CA TYR A 186 27.06 -15.72 16.15
C TYR A 186 26.27 -16.75 15.35
N HIS A 187 25.02 -16.41 15.06
CA HIS A 187 24.16 -17.16 14.16
C HIS A 187 23.17 -16.23 13.46
N THR A 188 22.78 -16.62 12.24
CA THR A 188 21.72 -15.95 11.48
C THR A 188 20.53 -16.88 11.40
N ILE A 189 19.40 -16.43 11.92
CA ILE A 189 18.12 -17.13 11.86
C ILE A 189 17.34 -16.61 10.65
N GLU A 190 16.98 -17.52 9.75
CA GLU A 190 15.99 -17.24 8.71
C GLU A 190 14.62 -17.66 9.26
N LEU A 191 13.69 -16.71 9.38
CA LEU A 191 12.33 -17.01 9.82
C LEU A 191 11.56 -17.68 8.68
N GLU A 192 10.90 -18.79 8.99
CA GLU A 192 10.15 -19.58 8.02
C GLU A 192 8.65 -19.44 8.27
N LEU A 193 7.86 -19.45 7.19
CA LEU A 193 6.40 -19.50 7.27
C LEU A 193 5.92 -20.77 7.98
N ASN A 194 4.79 -20.68 8.65
CA ASN A 194 4.14 -21.75 9.41
C ASN A 194 5.03 -22.34 10.52
N ARG A 195 6.01 -21.58 11.00
CA ARG A 195 6.83 -21.97 12.15
C ARG A 195 6.78 -20.94 13.25
N LYS A 196 6.61 -21.43 14.48
CA LYS A 196 6.61 -20.56 15.64
C LYS A 196 7.99 -19.97 15.91
N PHE A 197 8.00 -18.69 16.21
CA PHE A 197 9.12 -18.00 16.85
C PHE A 197 8.62 -17.33 18.13
N THR A 198 9.51 -17.12 19.09
CA THR A 198 9.20 -16.42 20.33
C THR A 198 10.07 -15.18 20.42
N LEU A 199 9.43 -14.03 20.55
CA LEU A 199 10.07 -12.74 20.71
C LEU A 199 9.97 -12.33 22.18
N ALA A 200 11.09 -12.00 22.78
CA ALA A 200 11.18 -11.48 24.14
C ALA A 200 11.73 -10.06 24.09
N LYS A 201 10.93 -9.12 24.58
CA LYS A 201 11.27 -7.69 24.62
C LYS A 201 11.38 -7.20 26.06
N LYS A 202 12.24 -6.22 26.25
CA LYS A 202 12.32 -5.45 27.51
C LYS A 202 11.14 -4.49 27.67
N GLN A 203 10.61 -3.98 26.56
CA GLN A 203 9.48 -3.05 26.60
C GLN A 203 8.54 -3.34 25.43
N TRP A 204 7.30 -3.69 25.76
CA TRP A 204 6.19 -3.84 24.83
C TRP A 204 5.38 -2.54 24.79
N ASP A 205 5.50 -1.78 23.71
CA ASP A 205 4.75 -0.53 23.51
C ASP A 205 3.35 -0.80 22.96
N SER A 206 2.43 0.14 23.17
CA SER A 206 1.06 0.15 22.63
C SER A 206 1.04 -0.10 21.12
N ILE A 207 1.91 0.59 20.37
CA ILE A 207 2.05 0.50 18.91
C ILE A 207 2.47 -0.91 18.46
N VAL A 208 3.35 -1.56 19.21
CA VAL A 208 3.85 -2.92 18.90
C VAL A 208 2.74 -3.95 19.11
N LEU A 209 1.96 -3.80 20.18
CA LEU A 209 0.83 -4.69 20.48
C LEU A 209 -0.29 -4.54 19.44
N GLU A 210 -0.66 -3.30 19.10
CA GLU A 210 -1.64 -3.02 18.06
C GLU A 210 -1.20 -3.60 16.70
N ARG A 211 0.10 -3.56 16.39
CA ARG A 211 0.62 -4.16 15.15
C ARG A 211 0.47 -5.69 15.13
N ILE A 212 0.61 -6.36 16.29
CA ILE A 212 0.34 -7.80 16.39
C ILE A 212 -1.15 -8.06 16.17
N GLU A 213 -2.02 -7.27 16.79
CA GLU A 213 -3.47 -7.40 16.63
C GLU A 213 -3.90 -7.21 15.16
N GLN A 214 -3.35 -6.19 14.48
CA GLN A 214 -3.55 -5.96 13.05
C GLN A 214 -3.07 -7.13 12.19
N ALA A 215 -1.94 -7.76 12.53
CA ALA A 215 -1.43 -8.92 11.79
C ALA A 215 -2.26 -10.18 12.03
N CYS A 216 -2.91 -10.30 13.19
CA CYS A 216 -3.75 -11.45 13.53
C CYS A 216 -5.17 -11.35 12.95
N ASP A 217 -5.64 -10.15 12.60
CA ASP A 217 -7.01 -9.95 12.14
C ASP A 217 -7.20 -10.32 10.65
N PRO A 218 -8.02 -11.35 10.33
CA PRO A 218 -8.29 -11.80 8.97
C PRO A 218 -9.04 -10.79 8.10
N ALA A 219 -9.59 -9.72 8.66
CA ALA A 219 -10.19 -8.65 7.87
C ALA A 219 -9.17 -7.89 7.01
N PHE A 220 -7.87 -7.99 7.30
CA PHE A 220 -6.79 -7.19 6.71
C PHE A 220 -5.92 -7.93 5.67
N SER A 221 -6.44 -8.92 4.93
CA SER A 221 -5.70 -9.62 3.87
C SER A 221 -5.58 -8.80 2.55
N ALA A 222 -4.60 -9.14 1.70
CA ALA A 222 -4.32 -8.51 0.40
C ALA A 222 -5.55 -8.20 -0.49
N ASP A 223 -5.73 -6.93 -0.86
CA ASP A 223 -6.98 -6.46 -1.48
C ASP A 223 -6.90 -6.27 -3.00
N VAL A 224 -5.78 -5.78 -3.54
CA VAL A 224 -5.78 -5.19 -4.88
C VAL A 224 -4.56 -5.58 -5.70
N ALA A 225 -4.79 -6.05 -6.93
CA ALA A 225 -3.74 -6.13 -7.94
C ALA A 225 -3.78 -4.88 -8.82
N ALA A 226 -2.63 -4.35 -9.21
CA ALA A 226 -2.53 -3.20 -10.09
C ALA A 226 -1.54 -3.48 -11.22
N VAL A 227 -1.96 -3.20 -12.44
CA VAL A 227 -1.15 -3.29 -13.65
C VAL A 227 -1.05 -1.89 -14.22
N VAL A 228 0.12 -1.27 -14.04
CA VAL A 228 0.42 0.05 -14.60
C VAL A 228 1.23 -0.17 -15.87
N MET A 229 0.78 0.39 -16.99
CA MET A 229 1.37 0.12 -18.29
C MET A 229 1.49 1.35 -19.18
N GLN A 230 2.47 1.30 -20.08
CA GLN A 230 2.70 2.21 -21.19
C GLN A 230 3.22 1.38 -22.37
N GLU A 231 3.24 1.94 -23.58
CA GLU A 231 3.84 1.25 -24.73
C GLU A 231 5.29 0.83 -24.43
N GLY A 232 5.52 -0.47 -24.24
CA GLY A 232 6.83 -1.06 -24.01
C GLY A 232 7.25 -1.21 -22.55
N LEU A 233 6.42 -0.78 -21.59
CA LEU A 233 6.68 -0.94 -20.17
C LEU A 233 5.40 -1.34 -19.43
N ALA A 234 5.46 -2.40 -18.63
CA ALA A 234 4.39 -2.75 -17.70
C ALA A 234 4.96 -3.16 -16.34
N HIS A 235 4.30 -2.68 -15.28
CA HIS A 235 4.55 -3.07 -13.90
C HIS A 235 3.31 -3.76 -13.35
N ILE A 236 3.50 -5.02 -12.94
CA ILE A 236 2.48 -5.81 -12.26
C ILE A 236 2.80 -5.75 -10.76
N CYS A 237 1.92 -5.08 -10.02
CA CYS A 237 2.03 -4.83 -8.60
C CYS A 237 0.90 -5.52 -7.85
N LEU A 238 1.20 -6.02 -6.65
CA LEU A 238 0.21 -6.43 -5.66
C LEU A 238 0.23 -5.40 -4.53
N VAL A 239 -0.89 -4.71 -4.35
CA VAL A 239 -1.08 -3.72 -3.29
C VAL A 239 -1.76 -4.45 -2.15
N THR A 240 -0.98 -4.66 -1.09
CA THR A 240 -1.48 -5.20 0.16
C THR A 240 -1.73 -4.07 1.15
N PRO A 241 -2.48 -4.31 2.25
CA PRO A 241 -2.73 -3.29 3.28
C PRO A 241 -1.45 -2.71 3.89
N SER A 242 -0.35 -3.47 3.86
CA SER A 242 0.91 -3.11 4.50
C SER A 242 2.04 -2.79 3.51
N MET A 243 1.98 -3.24 2.24
CA MET A 243 3.07 -2.99 1.29
C MET A 243 2.63 -3.04 -0.18
N THR A 244 3.36 -2.34 -1.04
CA THR A 244 3.20 -2.47 -2.50
C THR A 244 4.32 -3.32 -3.08
N LEU A 245 3.99 -4.56 -3.46
CA LEU A 245 4.94 -5.52 -4.02
C LEU A 245 4.97 -5.46 -5.54
N LEU A 246 6.12 -5.13 -6.13
CA LEU A 246 6.35 -5.28 -7.56
C LEU A 246 6.65 -6.76 -7.86
N ARG A 247 5.71 -7.46 -8.53
CA ARG A 247 5.88 -8.89 -8.87
C ARG A 247 6.63 -9.08 -10.17
N THR A 248 6.38 -8.23 -11.17
CA THR A 248 7.04 -8.34 -12.47
C THR A 248 7.15 -6.98 -13.13
N LYS A 249 8.34 -6.71 -13.68
CA LYS A 249 8.57 -5.63 -14.64
C LYS A 249 8.73 -6.26 -16.02
N ILE A 250 7.92 -5.83 -16.97
CA ILE A 250 7.99 -6.24 -18.36
C ILE A 250 8.43 -5.03 -19.16
N GLU A 251 9.57 -5.14 -19.83
CA GLU A 251 10.14 -4.08 -20.66
C GLU A 251 10.43 -4.65 -22.05
N THR A 252 9.81 -4.06 -23.07
CA THR A 252 9.96 -4.47 -24.45
C THR A 252 10.17 -3.24 -25.33
N ASN A 253 11.16 -3.29 -26.20
CA ASN A 253 11.38 -2.21 -27.16
C ASN A 253 10.34 -2.28 -28.29
N ILE A 254 9.36 -1.38 -28.26
CA ILE A 254 8.33 -1.27 -29.29
C ILE A 254 8.81 -0.26 -30.35
N PRO A 255 9.02 -0.70 -31.61
CA PRO A 255 9.49 0.18 -32.67
C PRO A 255 8.45 1.25 -32.98
N ARG A 256 8.89 2.50 -33.17
CA ARG A 256 7.98 3.60 -33.58
C ARG A 256 7.36 3.32 -34.96
N LYS A 257 6.11 3.75 -35.13
CA LYS A 257 5.41 3.67 -36.42
C LYS A 257 6.20 4.44 -37.50
N ARG A 258 6.60 3.75 -38.57
CA ARG A 258 7.23 4.35 -39.75
C ARG A 258 6.26 4.30 -40.93
N ARG A 259 6.31 5.31 -41.80
CA ARG A 259 5.50 5.38 -43.01
C ARG A 259 5.88 4.21 -43.93
N GLY A 260 4.98 3.24 -44.11
CA GLY A 260 5.17 2.03 -44.92
C GLY A 260 5.15 0.70 -44.16
N ASN A 261 5.62 0.65 -42.91
CA ASN A 261 5.72 -0.58 -42.11
C ASN A 261 5.11 -0.41 -40.71
N CYS A 262 3.78 -0.49 -40.60
CA CYS A 262 3.06 -0.55 -39.31
C CYS A 262 3.00 -1.97 -38.71
N SER A 263 3.15 -3.01 -39.54
CA SER A 263 3.00 -4.42 -39.13
C SER A 263 4.00 -4.88 -38.06
N GLN A 264 5.22 -4.32 -38.05
CA GLN A 264 6.23 -4.64 -37.04
C GLN A 264 5.86 -4.08 -35.67
N HIS A 265 5.24 -2.90 -35.63
CA HIS A 265 4.79 -2.26 -34.40
C HIS A 265 3.61 -3.02 -33.79
N GLU A 266 2.62 -3.40 -34.60
CA GLU A 266 1.47 -4.20 -34.14
C GLU A 266 1.90 -5.58 -33.62
N LYS A 267 2.80 -6.28 -34.32
CA LYS A 267 3.35 -7.56 -33.84
C LYS A 267 4.15 -7.43 -32.54
N ALA A 268 4.85 -6.31 -32.34
CA ALA A 268 5.58 -6.05 -31.10
C ALA A 268 4.62 -5.78 -29.93
N LEU A 269 3.55 -4.99 -30.17
CA LEU A 269 2.49 -4.75 -29.19
C LEU A 269 1.76 -6.04 -28.81
N GLU A 270 1.44 -6.91 -29.77
CA GLU A 270 0.79 -8.19 -29.48
C GLU A 270 1.65 -9.07 -28.58
N LYS A 271 2.95 -9.18 -28.87
CA LYS A 271 3.91 -9.90 -28.01
C LYS A 271 4.02 -9.29 -26.63
N PHE A 272 4.04 -7.95 -26.53
CA PHE A 272 4.06 -7.25 -25.26
C PHE A 272 2.82 -7.56 -24.42
N TYR A 273 1.62 -7.47 -25.01
CA TYR A 273 0.38 -7.81 -24.32
C TYR A 273 0.30 -9.28 -23.91
N GLU A 274 0.84 -10.19 -24.72
CA GLU A 274 0.93 -11.61 -24.36
C GLU A 274 1.83 -11.84 -23.14
N GLN A 275 2.97 -11.16 -23.05
CA GLN A 275 3.84 -11.20 -21.88
C GLN A 275 3.15 -10.63 -20.63
N VAL A 276 2.40 -9.51 -20.76
CA VAL A 276 1.66 -8.91 -19.65
C VAL A 276 0.57 -9.87 -19.16
N MET A 277 -0.20 -10.48 -20.08
CA MET A 277 -1.20 -11.49 -19.74
C MET A 277 -0.59 -12.68 -18.98
N GLN A 278 0.55 -13.21 -19.45
CA GLN A 278 1.26 -14.29 -18.77
C GLN A 278 1.76 -13.87 -17.38
N GLY A 279 2.23 -12.63 -17.23
CA GLY A 279 2.63 -12.08 -15.94
C GLY A 279 1.46 -12.01 -14.95
N ILE A 280 0.29 -11.58 -15.42
CA ILE A 280 -0.94 -11.52 -14.60
C ILE A 280 -1.30 -12.92 -14.11
N ILE A 281 -1.40 -13.90 -15.02
CA ILE A 281 -1.80 -15.28 -14.66
C ILE A 281 -0.81 -15.92 -13.69
N ARG A 282 0.50 -15.64 -13.85
CA ARG A 282 1.54 -16.25 -13.02
C ARG A 282 1.60 -15.68 -11.61
N HIS A 283 1.36 -14.38 -11.45
CA HIS A 283 1.65 -13.66 -10.21
C HIS A 283 0.42 -13.19 -9.44
N ILE A 284 -0.75 -13.13 -10.07
CA ILE A 284 -1.99 -12.68 -9.43
C ILE A 284 -2.86 -13.90 -9.14
N ASN A 285 -3.14 -14.13 -7.86
CA ASN A 285 -4.15 -15.08 -7.44
C ASN A 285 -5.51 -14.38 -7.37
N PHE A 286 -6.41 -14.73 -8.29
CA PHE A 286 -7.72 -14.10 -8.41
C PHE A 286 -8.68 -14.49 -7.29
N ASP A 287 -8.41 -15.54 -6.51
CA ASP A 287 -9.26 -15.92 -5.38
C ASP A 287 -9.08 -14.97 -4.19
N VAL A 288 -7.84 -14.50 -4.00
CA VAL A 288 -7.47 -13.58 -2.91
C VAL A 288 -7.79 -12.13 -3.27
N VAL A 289 -7.48 -11.72 -4.51
CA VAL A 289 -7.61 -10.33 -4.94
C VAL A 289 -9.08 -9.92 -5.14
N LYS A 290 -9.48 -8.79 -4.55
CA LYS A 290 -10.82 -8.21 -4.71
C LYS A 290 -10.98 -7.53 -6.07
N VAL A 291 -10.00 -6.72 -6.48
CA VAL A 291 -10.04 -5.92 -7.73
C VAL A 291 -8.68 -5.93 -8.43
N VAL A 292 -8.70 -5.97 -9.78
CA VAL A 292 -7.52 -5.83 -10.64
C VAL A 292 -7.61 -4.51 -11.39
N LEU A 293 -6.76 -3.54 -11.02
CA LEU A 293 -6.66 -2.24 -11.67
C LEU A 293 -5.78 -2.35 -12.91
N ILE A 294 -6.25 -1.83 -14.05
CA ILE A 294 -5.46 -1.68 -15.28
C ILE A 294 -5.37 -0.19 -15.57
N ALA A 295 -4.16 0.36 -15.46
CA ALA A 295 -3.89 1.77 -15.59
C ALA A 295 -2.91 2.05 -16.72
N SER A 296 -3.21 3.03 -17.56
CA SER A 296 -2.30 3.48 -18.62
C SER A 296 -2.53 4.93 -19.02
N PRO A 297 -1.52 5.61 -19.60
CA PRO A 297 -1.75 6.82 -20.35
C PRO A 297 -2.41 6.50 -21.71
N GLY A 298 -3.42 7.29 -22.06
CA GLY A 298 -4.13 7.14 -23.34
C GLY A 298 -4.94 5.85 -23.46
N PHE A 299 -4.93 5.24 -24.66
CA PHE A 299 -5.81 4.13 -25.04
C PHE A 299 -5.22 2.73 -24.82
N VAL A 300 -4.01 2.63 -24.23
CA VAL A 300 -3.28 1.34 -24.11
C VAL A 300 -4.05 0.33 -23.25
N ARG A 301 -4.63 0.76 -22.12
CA ARG A 301 -5.41 -0.11 -21.22
C ARG A 301 -6.65 -0.71 -21.91
N GLU A 302 -7.31 0.06 -22.77
CA GLU A 302 -8.55 -0.33 -23.45
C GLU A 302 -8.22 -1.40 -24.48
N GLN A 303 -7.21 -1.14 -25.32
CA GLN A 303 -6.68 -2.11 -26.27
C GLN A 303 -6.17 -3.39 -25.59
N PHE A 304 -5.48 -3.25 -24.46
CA PHE A 304 -5.00 -4.40 -23.70
C PHE A 304 -6.16 -5.22 -23.11
N CYS A 305 -7.19 -4.58 -22.54
CA CYS A 305 -8.35 -5.29 -22.00
C CYS A 305 -9.10 -6.06 -23.10
N GLU A 306 -9.30 -5.45 -24.26
CA GLU A 306 -9.90 -6.13 -25.41
C GLU A 306 -9.08 -7.34 -25.85
N PHE A 307 -7.76 -7.17 -25.96
CA PHE A 307 -6.84 -8.26 -26.29
C PHE A 307 -6.89 -9.39 -25.25
N LEU A 308 -6.89 -9.05 -23.96
CA LEU A 308 -6.91 -9.97 -22.83
C LEU A 308 -8.15 -10.86 -22.88
N PHE A 309 -9.34 -10.27 -23.02
CA PHE A 309 -10.59 -11.04 -23.07
C PHE A 309 -10.74 -11.84 -24.36
N LEU A 310 -10.29 -11.30 -25.50
CA LEU A 310 -10.31 -12.03 -26.76
C LEU A 310 -9.38 -13.24 -26.73
N ARG A 311 -8.21 -13.14 -26.11
CA ARG A 311 -7.30 -14.27 -25.88
C ARG A 311 -7.84 -15.25 -24.84
N ALA A 312 -8.45 -14.77 -23.76
CA ALA A 312 -9.06 -15.62 -22.75
C ALA A 312 -10.17 -16.52 -23.35
N VAL A 313 -10.98 -15.98 -24.27
CA VAL A 313 -11.99 -16.77 -25.00
C VAL A 313 -11.32 -17.78 -25.95
N LYS A 314 -10.32 -17.36 -26.72
CA LYS A 314 -9.62 -18.24 -27.67
C LYS A 314 -8.86 -19.40 -27.01
N GLN A 315 -8.30 -19.17 -25.82
CA GLN A 315 -7.51 -20.14 -25.06
C GLN A 315 -8.32 -20.84 -23.97
N GLU A 316 -9.62 -20.55 -23.84
CA GLU A 316 -10.53 -21.09 -22.83
C GLU A 316 -10.00 -20.97 -21.38
N ILE A 317 -9.36 -19.85 -21.06
CA ILE A 317 -8.82 -19.59 -19.71
C ILE A 317 -9.97 -19.19 -18.77
N LYS A 318 -10.55 -20.19 -18.10
CA LYS A 318 -11.69 -20.02 -17.18
C LYS A 318 -11.45 -18.97 -16.09
N ILE A 319 -10.24 -18.96 -15.51
CA ILE A 319 -9.84 -18.04 -14.43
C ILE A 319 -10.07 -16.56 -14.81
N LEU A 320 -9.76 -16.18 -16.06
CA LEU A 320 -9.93 -14.81 -16.54
C LEU A 320 -11.39 -14.50 -16.90
N LEU A 321 -12.12 -15.48 -17.44
CA LEU A 321 -13.51 -15.32 -17.86
C LEU A 321 -14.45 -15.16 -16.64
N GLU A 322 -14.24 -15.96 -15.60
CA GLU A 322 -15.01 -15.91 -14.35
C GLU A 322 -14.76 -14.60 -13.59
N ASN A 323 -13.53 -14.09 -13.62
CA ASN A 323 -13.13 -12.88 -12.90
C ASN A 323 -13.20 -11.58 -13.73
N ARG A 324 -13.90 -11.58 -14.88
CA ARG A 324 -14.03 -10.40 -15.75
C ARG A 324 -14.52 -9.15 -15.01
N GLY A 325 -15.45 -9.31 -14.05
CA GLY A 325 -15.99 -8.21 -13.26
C GLY A 325 -15.02 -7.57 -12.27
N LYS A 326 -13.86 -8.21 -12.00
CA LYS A 326 -12.81 -7.67 -11.13
C LYS A 326 -11.87 -6.70 -11.84
N PHE A 327 -11.83 -6.73 -13.17
CA PHE A 327 -10.96 -5.86 -13.95
C PHE A 327 -11.57 -4.45 -14.06
N LEU A 328 -10.83 -3.46 -13.57
CA LEU A 328 -11.26 -2.06 -13.57
C LEU A 328 -10.20 -1.22 -14.30
N GLN A 329 -10.65 -0.41 -15.24
CA GLN A 329 -9.81 0.44 -16.06
C GLN A 329 -9.68 1.83 -15.41
N VAL A 330 -8.45 2.35 -15.33
CA VAL A 330 -8.15 3.64 -14.69
C VAL A 330 -7.22 4.46 -15.58
N HIS A 331 -7.29 5.78 -15.47
CA HIS A 331 -6.30 6.66 -16.08
C HIS A 331 -5.00 6.69 -15.27
N SER A 332 -3.86 6.75 -15.96
CA SER A 332 -2.60 7.10 -15.33
C SER A 332 -1.80 8.04 -16.20
N SER A 333 -1.03 8.92 -15.57
CA SER A 333 -0.08 9.82 -16.26
C SER A 333 1.07 9.06 -16.92
N SER A 334 1.57 7.97 -16.32
CA SER A 334 2.68 7.18 -16.85
C SER A 334 2.54 5.67 -16.60
N GLY A 335 3.42 4.89 -17.23
CA GLY A 335 3.53 3.44 -17.03
C GLY A 335 4.40 3.00 -15.85
N HIS A 336 4.90 3.91 -15.01
CA HIS A 336 5.86 3.63 -13.93
C HIS A 336 5.20 3.39 -12.56
N LYS A 337 5.97 2.85 -11.59
CA LYS A 337 5.49 2.56 -10.22
C LYS A 337 4.82 3.76 -9.53
N TYR A 338 5.35 4.97 -9.69
CA TYR A 338 4.83 6.17 -9.02
C TYR A 338 3.41 6.54 -9.46
N SER A 339 2.99 6.18 -10.68
CA SER A 339 1.62 6.43 -11.14
C SER A 339 0.58 5.65 -10.34
N LEU A 340 0.98 4.62 -9.61
CA LEU A 340 0.08 3.83 -8.77
C LEU A 340 -0.56 4.71 -7.67
N ALA A 341 0.15 5.74 -7.18
CA ALA A 341 -0.42 6.72 -6.25
C ALA A 341 -1.62 7.47 -6.88
N GLU A 342 -1.45 7.99 -8.10
CA GLU A 342 -2.51 8.69 -8.85
C GLU A 342 -3.71 7.76 -9.08
N VAL A 343 -3.45 6.54 -9.52
CA VAL A 343 -4.48 5.53 -9.84
C VAL A 343 -5.31 5.19 -8.61
N LEU A 344 -4.69 5.05 -7.44
CA LEU A 344 -5.41 4.74 -6.20
C LEU A 344 -6.17 5.95 -5.62
N CYS A 345 -5.79 7.18 -5.98
CA CYS A 345 -6.50 8.40 -5.61
C CYS A 345 -7.76 8.66 -6.47
N ASP A 346 -7.92 7.98 -7.60
CA ASP A 346 -9.05 8.19 -8.51
C ASP A 346 -10.38 7.85 -7.79
N PRO A 347 -11.38 8.74 -7.76
CA PRO A 347 -12.64 8.50 -7.06
C PRO A 347 -13.38 7.24 -7.52
N VAL A 348 -13.22 6.83 -8.79
CA VAL A 348 -13.82 5.59 -9.31
C VAL A 348 -13.24 4.36 -8.60
N VAL A 349 -11.93 4.41 -8.32
CA VAL A 349 -11.20 3.37 -7.61
C VAL A 349 -11.48 3.45 -6.12
N THR A 350 -11.41 4.64 -5.52
CA THR A 350 -11.66 4.84 -4.08
C THR A 350 -13.06 4.38 -3.66
N ALA A 351 -14.09 4.61 -4.49
CA ALA A 351 -15.44 4.12 -4.20
C ALA A 351 -15.54 2.58 -4.16
N ARG A 352 -14.73 1.89 -4.98
CA ARG A 352 -14.65 0.42 -5.02
C ARG A 352 -13.75 -0.15 -3.93
N LEU A 353 -12.81 0.64 -3.43
CA LEU A 353 -11.80 0.27 -2.43
C LEU A 353 -12.06 0.91 -1.05
N ALA A 354 -13.27 1.43 -0.81
CA ALA A 354 -13.58 2.22 0.39
C ALA A 354 -13.30 1.47 1.71
N ASP A 355 -13.44 0.14 1.70
CA ASP A 355 -13.23 -0.71 2.87
C ASP A 355 -11.77 -1.16 3.06
N THR A 356 -10.83 -0.66 2.24
CA THR A 356 -9.42 -1.06 2.29
C THR A 356 -8.56 -0.07 3.07
N LYS A 357 -7.58 -0.59 3.84
CA LYS A 357 -6.64 0.24 4.59
C LYS A 357 -5.86 1.19 3.67
N ALA A 358 -5.39 0.69 2.53
CA ALA A 358 -4.63 1.46 1.54
C ALA A 358 -5.40 2.69 1.03
N ALA A 359 -6.71 2.57 0.78
CA ALA A 359 -7.54 3.71 0.37
C ALA A 359 -7.63 4.78 1.48
N SER A 360 -7.72 4.36 2.74
CA SER A 360 -7.78 5.30 3.88
C SER A 360 -6.47 6.09 4.07
N GLU A 361 -5.32 5.44 3.89
CA GLU A 361 -4.00 6.07 3.97
C GLU A 361 -3.81 7.10 2.85
N ILE A 362 -4.17 6.72 1.63
CA ILE A 362 -4.06 7.59 0.45
C ILE A 362 -4.99 8.79 0.57
N LYS A 363 -6.22 8.58 1.08
CA LYS A 363 -7.15 9.67 1.37
C LYS A 363 -6.57 10.64 2.40
N ALA A 364 -6.03 10.13 3.50
CA ALA A 364 -5.46 10.97 4.56
C ALA A 364 -4.28 11.82 4.05
N LEU A 365 -3.39 11.24 3.25
CA LEU A 365 -2.29 11.98 2.62
C LEU A 365 -2.80 13.00 1.59
N GLY A 366 -3.80 12.63 0.79
CA GLY A 366 -4.43 13.55 -0.18
C GLY A 366 -5.13 14.73 0.51
N ASP A 367 -5.79 14.49 1.63
CA ASP A 367 -6.42 15.54 2.43
C ASP A 367 -5.37 16.45 3.09
N PHE A 368 -4.23 15.90 3.54
CA PHE A 368 -3.10 16.70 3.99
C PHE A 368 -2.58 17.66 2.91
N TYR A 369 -2.35 17.18 1.68
CA TYR A 369 -1.92 18.06 0.57
C TYR A 369 -2.97 19.10 0.19
N LYS A 370 -4.27 18.78 0.29
CA LYS A 370 -5.33 19.77 0.06
C LYS A 370 -5.32 20.85 1.14
N MET A 371 -5.09 20.50 2.40
CA MET A 371 -4.98 21.46 3.49
C MET A 371 -3.76 22.36 3.28
N LEU A 372 -2.59 21.79 2.97
CA LEU A 372 -1.38 22.57 2.69
C LEU A 372 -1.56 23.59 1.55
N LYS A 373 -2.39 23.26 0.54
CA LYS A 373 -2.70 24.15 -0.58
C LYS A 373 -3.69 25.25 -0.24
N ASN A 374 -4.70 24.96 0.59
CA ASN A 374 -5.82 25.86 0.84
C ASN A 374 -5.65 26.68 2.14
N GLU A 375 -5.12 26.07 3.19
CA GLU A 375 -5.01 26.59 4.56
C GLU A 375 -3.66 26.12 5.15
N PRO A 376 -2.54 26.82 4.87
CA PRO A 376 -1.21 26.36 5.26
C PRO A 376 -1.04 26.26 6.79
N ASP A 377 -1.71 27.12 7.55
CA ASP A 377 -1.61 27.19 9.02
C ASP A 377 -2.29 26.01 9.74
N ARG A 378 -2.83 25.03 8.99
CA ARG A 378 -3.51 23.83 9.52
C ARG A 378 -2.83 22.52 9.16
N ALA A 379 -1.78 22.55 8.37
CA ALA A 379 -1.08 21.34 7.95
C ALA A 379 0.42 21.53 8.15
N PHE A 380 0.98 20.82 9.13
CA PHE A 380 2.40 20.90 9.48
C PHE A 380 3.10 19.56 9.23
N TYR A 381 4.37 19.63 8.88
CA TYR A 381 5.26 18.47 8.79
C TYR A 381 6.56 18.77 9.54
N GLY A 382 7.24 17.71 9.97
CA GLY A 382 8.42 17.81 10.83
C GLY A 382 8.09 17.66 12.31
N ILE A 383 9.02 17.03 13.05
CA ILE A 383 8.81 16.66 14.45
C ILE A 383 8.57 17.86 15.37
N LYS A 384 9.35 18.95 15.19
CA LYS A 384 9.23 20.16 16.02
C LYS A 384 7.84 20.78 15.91
N HIS A 385 7.39 21.06 14.69
CA HIS A 385 6.07 21.65 14.44
C HIS A 385 4.93 20.78 14.96
N VAL A 386 5.03 19.47 14.77
CA VAL A 386 3.98 18.53 15.21
C VAL A 386 3.91 18.42 16.73
N GLU A 387 5.04 18.55 17.44
CA GLU A 387 5.06 18.59 18.90
C GLU A 387 4.41 19.84 19.46
N VAL A 388 4.75 21.01 18.93
CA VAL A 388 4.13 22.27 19.36
C VAL A 388 2.63 22.26 19.03
N ALA A 389 2.23 21.69 17.89
CA ALA A 389 0.83 21.49 17.56
C ALA A 389 0.11 20.52 18.51
N ASN A 390 0.82 19.51 19.02
CA ASN A 390 0.29 18.58 20.02
C ASN A 390 0.19 19.24 21.41
N GLU A 391 1.13 20.10 21.79
CA GLU A 391 1.04 20.93 23.00
C GLU A 391 -0.14 21.90 22.95
N ALA A 392 -0.43 22.44 21.76
CA ALA A 392 -1.62 23.26 21.50
C ALA A 392 -2.94 22.45 21.43
N LEU A 393 -2.89 21.12 21.57
CA LEU A 393 -4.05 20.22 21.48
C LEU A 393 -4.82 20.35 20.15
N ALA A 394 -4.13 20.78 19.09
CA ALA A 394 -4.74 21.11 17.81
C ALA A 394 -4.79 19.94 16.82
N VAL A 395 -4.06 18.85 17.08
CA VAL A 395 -3.91 17.71 16.15
C VAL A 395 -5.23 16.94 15.98
N ASP A 396 -5.71 16.85 14.74
CA ASP A 396 -6.86 16.03 14.36
C ASP A 396 -6.43 14.67 13.81
N ILE A 397 -5.51 14.70 12.83
CA ILE A 397 -4.98 13.49 12.19
C ILE A 397 -3.46 13.55 12.23
N LEU A 398 -2.82 12.58 12.91
CA LEU A 398 -1.37 12.39 12.88
C LEU A 398 -1.02 11.34 11.81
N LEU A 399 -0.15 11.72 10.90
CA LEU A 399 0.42 10.87 9.86
C LEU A 399 1.87 10.56 10.25
N ILE A 400 2.20 9.28 10.45
CA ILE A 400 3.56 8.88 10.85
C ILE A 400 3.99 7.62 10.10
N THR A 401 5.24 7.57 9.63
CA THR A 401 5.78 6.36 8.99
C THR A 401 6.32 5.37 10.00
N ASP A 402 6.20 4.08 9.69
CA ASP A 402 6.60 3.02 10.60
C ASP A 402 8.12 2.84 10.75
N GLU A 403 8.89 3.39 9.81
CA GLU A 403 10.34 3.45 9.84
C GLU A 403 10.87 4.25 11.03
N LEU A 404 10.13 5.29 11.46
CA LEU A 404 10.51 6.13 12.59
C LEU A 404 10.48 5.36 13.93
N PHE A 405 9.62 4.34 14.05
CA PHE A 405 9.59 3.47 15.23
C PHE A 405 10.70 2.42 15.23
N ARG A 406 11.44 2.28 14.12
CA ARG A 406 12.57 1.35 13.96
C ARG A 406 13.94 2.00 14.21
N HIS A 407 14.00 3.30 14.53
CA HIS A 407 15.25 3.98 14.80
C HIS A 407 16.06 3.26 15.89
N GLN A 408 17.38 3.14 15.67
CA GLN A 408 18.30 2.47 16.61
C GLN A 408 18.39 3.20 17.96
N ASP A 409 18.17 4.52 17.94
CA ASP A 409 18.17 5.33 19.15
C ASP A 409 16.85 5.18 19.92
N VAL A 410 16.99 4.75 21.17
CA VAL A 410 15.86 4.49 22.08
C VAL A 410 15.16 5.80 22.46
N ALA A 411 15.90 6.92 22.56
CA ALA A 411 15.35 8.20 22.96
C ALA A 411 14.40 8.78 21.89
N THR A 412 14.86 8.83 20.63
CA THR A 412 14.03 9.26 19.49
C THR A 412 12.79 8.40 19.32
N ARG A 413 12.90 7.08 19.45
CA ARG A 413 11.72 6.20 19.40
C ARG A 413 10.74 6.48 20.53
N SER A 414 11.20 6.59 21.77
CA SER A 414 10.32 6.87 22.91
C SER A 414 9.59 8.20 22.74
N ARG A 415 10.24 9.20 22.12
CA ARG A 415 9.63 10.48 21.75
C ARG A 415 8.45 10.29 20.78
N TYR A 416 8.61 9.52 19.71
CA TYR A 416 7.52 9.25 18.77
C TYR A 416 6.38 8.42 19.38
N VAL A 417 6.70 7.44 20.24
CA VAL A 417 5.67 6.66 20.95
C VAL A 417 4.85 7.57 21.85
N ARG A 418 5.50 8.44 22.63
CA ARG A 418 4.82 9.44 23.49
C ARG A 418 3.95 10.40 22.69
N LEU A 419 4.43 10.85 21.52
CA LEU A 419 3.65 11.72 20.63
C LEU A 419 2.37 11.00 20.16
N VAL A 420 2.48 9.74 19.73
CA VAL A 420 1.32 8.94 19.30
C VAL A 420 0.33 8.75 20.44
N ASP A 421 0.80 8.36 21.63
CA ASP A 421 -0.06 8.18 22.80
C ASP A 421 -0.74 9.50 23.20
N SER A 422 0.01 10.61 23.21
CA SER A 422 -0.55 11.93 23.52
C SER A 422 -1.62 12.39 22.52
N VAL A 423 -1.42 12.17 21.22
CA VAL A 423 -2.44 12.52 20.21
C VAL A 423 -3.71 11.68 20.40
N ARG A 424 -3.57 10.40 20.76
CA ARG A 424 -4.71 9.51 21.06
C ARG A 424 -5.48 9.98 22.29
N ASP A 425 -4.77 10.33 23.36
CA ASP A 425 -5.37 10.86 24.60
C ASP A 425 -6.16 12.16 24.35
N ASN A 426 -5.69 12.98 23.40
CA ASN A 426 -6.35 14.22 22.96
C ASN A 426 -7.52 13.99 21.98
N GLY A 427 -7.87 12.72 21.70
CA GLY A 427 -8.94 12.32 20.79
C GLY A 427 -8.61 12.52 19.30
N GLY A 428 -7.33 12.70 18.96
CA GLY A 428 -6.86 12.72 17.58
C GLY A 428 -6.76 11.32 16.99
N THR A 429 -6.89 11.21 15.68
CA THR A 429 -6.75 9.94 14.96
C THR A 429 -5.32 9.76 14.47
N VAL A 430 -4.68 8.65 14.84
CA VAL A 430 -3.31 8.34 14.39
C VAL A 430 -3.36 7.33 13.24
N ARG A 431 -2.70 7.67 12.14
CA ARG A 431 -2.56 6.82 10.95
C ARG A 431 -1.09 6.51 10.73
N ILE A 432 -0.74 5.23 10.90
CA ILE A 432 0.62 4.73 10.70
C ILE A 432 0.76 4.23 9.26
N PHE A 433 1.68 4.81 8.52
CA PHE A 433 1.99 4.48 7.13
C PHE A 433 3.15 3.50 7.06
N SER A 434 3.06 2.52 6.16
CA SER A 434 4.19 1.66 5.82
C SER A 434 5.15 2.37 4.89
N SER A 435 6.44 2.40 5.22
CA SER A 435 7.45 2.98 4.30
C SER A 435 7.63 2.21 2.99
N LEU A 436 7.11 0.97 2.89
CA LEU A 436 7.12 0.16 1.66
C LEU A 436 5.87 0.34 0.80
N HIS A 437 4.94 1.21 1.21
CA HIS A 437 3.77 1.59 0.44
C HIS A 437 3.99 2.95 -0.25
N VAL A 438 3.33 3.18 -1.39
CA VAL A 438 3.56 4.40 -2.19
C VAL A 438 3.22 5.69 -1.43
N SER A 439 2.20 5.67 -0.58
CA SER A 439 1.87 6.81 0.31
C SER A 439 2.93 7.05 1.38
N GLY A 440 3.52 5.98 1.93
CA GLY A 440 4.61 6.09 2.92
C GLY A 440 5.92 6.60 2.31
N GLU A 441 6.23 6.22 1.06
CA GLU A 441 7.37 6.80 0.32
C GLU A 441 7.25 8.32 0.20
N GLN A 442 6.05 8.85 -0.05
CA GLN A 442 5.79 10.30 -0.12
C GLN A 442 5.88 10.97 1.25
N LEU A 443 5.32 10.37 2.30
CA LEU A 443 5.39 10.92 3.66
C LEU A 443 6.83 10.92 4.20
N ASN A 444 7.65 9.92 3.86
CA ASN A 444 9.07 9.89 4.20
C ASN A 444 9.87 11.03 3.57
N GLN A 445 9.48 11.51 2.38
CA GLN A 445 10.09 12.71 1.77
C GLN A 445 9.76 13.99 2.57
N LEU A 446 8.69 13.97 3.36
CA LEU A 446 8.27 15.04 4.28
C LEU A 446 8.70 14.72 5.71
N THR A 447 9.93 14.23 5.92
CA THR A 447 10.52 13.85 7.22
C THR A 447 9.87 12.65 7.94
N GLY A 448 8.81 12.06 7.38
CA GLY A 448 8.11 10.89 7.94
C GLY A 448 7.05 11.23 9.00
N VAL A 449 6.91 12.49 9.41
CA VAL A 449 5.88 12.94 10.36
C VAL A 449 5.14 14.16 9.80
N ALA A 450 3.82 14.09 9.79
CA ALA A 450 2.94 15.19 9.44
C ALA A 450 1.66 15.17 10.28
N ALA A 451 1.02 16.33 10.43
CA ALA A 451 -0.23 16.46 11.16
C ALA A 451 -1.21 17.40 10.43
N ILE A 452 -2.49 17.03 10.48
CA ILE A 452 -3.61 17.90 10.11
C ILE A 452 -4.25 18.41 11.40
N LEU A 453 -4.47 19.72 11.48
CA LEU A 453 -5.00 20.39 12.67
C LEU A 453 -6.51 20.69 12.57
N ARG A 454 -7.17 20.67 13.73
CA ARG A 454 -8.58 21.04 13.92
C ARG A 454 -8.80 22.53 13.68
N PHE A 455 -7.87 23.37 14.11
CA PHE A 455 -7.88 24.82 13.97
C PHE A 455 -6.49 25.34 13.57
N PRO A 456 -6.39 26.50 12.91
CA PRO A 456 -5.12 27.07 12.52
C PRO A 456 -4.31 27.52 13.73
N VAL A 457 -3.00 27.25 13.72
CA VAL A 457 -2.05 27.71 14.74
C VAL A 457 -0.96 28.53 14.02
N PRO A 458 -1.10 29.87 13.95
CA PRO A 458 -0.28 30.73 13.08
C PRO A 458 1.21 30.80 13.48
N ASP A 459 1.53 30.68 14.76
CA ASP A 459 2.87 30.98 15.28
C ASP A 459 3.90 29.85 15.03
N LEU A 460 3.50 28.77 14.37
CA LEU A 460 4.35 27.57 14.15
C LEU A 460 5.35 27.72 13.00
N SER A 461 5.10 28.61 12.03
CA SER A 461 5.97 28.77 10.84
C SER A 461 7.17 29.67 11.07
N ASP A 462 7.14 30.52 12.10
CA ASP A 462 8.09 31.63 12.25
C ASP A 462 9.37 31.24 13.02
N GLU A 463 9.34 30.15 13.79
CA GLU A 463 10.48 29.69 14.59
C GLU A 463 11.64 29.14 13.75
N ASP A 464 11.37 28.61 12.55
CA ASP A 464 12.39 28.03 11.65
C ASP A 464 13.33 29.08 11.01
N SER A 465 12.98 30.37 11.07
CA SER A 465 13.81 31.45 10.52
C SER A 465 14.96 31.92 11.44
N SER A 466 15.09 31.32 12.63
CA SER A 466 15.97 31.84 13.69
C SER A 466 17.06 30.87 14.17
N SER A 467 17.16 29.66 13.62
CA SER A 467 18.05 28.61 14.15
C SER A 467 19.08 28.04 13.16
N ASP A 468 19.58 28.87 12.24
CA ASP A 468 20.73 28.52 11.36
C ASP A 468 22.05 29.21 11.75
N ASP A 469 22.08 29.93 12.88
CA ASP A 469 23.30 30.49 13.47
C ASP A 469 23.48 29.96 14.90
N GLU A 470 24.11 28.78 15.07
CA GLU A 470 25.08 28.46 16.15
C GLU A 470 25.74 27.08 15.98
#